data_AF-A0A9P9PWI3-F1
#
_entry.id   AF-A0A9P9PWI3-F1
#
_cell.length_a   1.000
_cell.length_b   1.000
_cell.length_c   1.000
_cell.angle_alpha   90.00
_cell.angle_beta   90.00
_cell.angle_gamma   90.00
#
_symmetry.space_group_name_H-M   'P 1'
#
loop_
_entity.id
_entity.type
_entity.pdbx_description
1 polymer ?
#
loop_
_entity_poly.entity_id
_entity_poly.type
_entity_poly.pdbx_seq_one_letter_code
_entity_poly.pdbx_strand_id
1 'polypeptide(L)'
;NSWYHSITRALNVRERLNPFCSQHVAPRGAKDRKDFKLAPQHWFELEEIHTALHDFFEATMITQGKRAYLSDWLSTLNCLLTEIDNSKCLVSDNYGRRKERKEQFTYHYLKACAEAAWEKCEEYYSNKQLNWQKQYPEDYDLPPAYYAAQVLDPRVKWAWFEQEWVHSNSPEKKAWFERAQIAVKKLWEEEYQGQYSI
;
A
#
# COMPACT_ATOMS: atom_id res chain seq x y z
N ASN A 1 -3.39 11.13 4.40
CA ASN A 1 -3.69 10.73 5.80
C ASN A 1 -4.73 11.57 6.55
N SER A 2 -5.14 12.76 6.10
CA SER A 2 -6.17 13.54 6.82
C SER A 2 -7.50 12.79 6.99
N TRP A 3 -7.96 12.08 5.94
CA TRP A 3 -9.19 11.29 5.97
C TRP A 3 -9.12 10.11 6.95
N TYR A 4 -8.08 9.28 6.86
CA TYR A 4 -7.87 8.16 7.79
C TYR A 4 -7.94 8.62 9.25
N HIS A 5 -7.13 9.61 9.63
CA HIS A 5 -7.14 10.15 11.00
C HIS A 5 -8.48 10.76 11.42
N SER A 6 -9.19 11.42 10.49
CA SER A 6 -10.50 12.00 10.77
C SER A 6 -11.52 10.91 11.07
N ILE A 7 -11.52 9.83 10.28
CA ILE A 7 -12.40 8.68 10.48
C ILE A 7 -12.03 7.94 11.78
N THR A 8 -10.75 7.67 12.04
CA THR A 8 -10.29 7.06 13.29
C THR A 8 -10.80 7.85 14.51
N ARG A 9 -10.68 9.18 14.47
CA ARG A 9 -11.19 10.05 15.55
C ARG A 9 -12.70 9.95 15.68
N ALA A 10 -13.44 9.99 14.57
CA ALA A 10 -14.90 9.88 14.56
C ALA A 10 -15.37 8.55 15.16
N LEU A 11 -14.73 7.43 14.81
CA LEU A 11 -15.02 6.11 15.35
C LEU A 11 -14.74 6.05 16.87
N ASN A 12 -13.61 6.60 17.32
CA ASN A 12 -13.26 6.63 18.74
C ASN A 12 -14.24 7.43 19.61
N VAL A 13 -14.89 8.45 19.05
CA VAL A 13 -15.88 9.26 19.77
C VAL A 13 -17.32 8.89 19.45
N ARG A 14 -17.59 7.80 18.72
CA ARG A 14 -18.92 7.33 18.33
C ARG A 14 -19.91 7.28 19.49
N GLU A 15 -19.50 6.69 20.62
CA GLU A 15 -20.31 6.56 21.85
C GLU A 15 -20.65 7.91 22.50
N ARG A 16 -19.89 8.96 22.21
CA ARG A 16 -20.13 10.32 22.70
C ARG A 16 -20.91 11.17 21.70
N LEU A 17 -20.66 10.95 20.40
CA LEU A 17 -21.33 11.64 19.31
C LEU A 17 -22.80 11.23 19.19
N ASN A 18 -23.13 9.95 19.34
CA ASN A 18 -24.50 9.47 19.20
C ASN A 18 -25.47 10.12 20.23
N PRO A 19 -25.13 10.19 21.54
CA PRO A 19 -25.91 10.94 22.51
C PRO A 19 -25.94 12.44 22.24
N PHE A 20 -24.79 13.05 21.90
CA PHE A 20 -24.72 14.48 21.59
C PHE A 20 -25.65 14.86 20.43
N CYS A 21 -25.58 14.15 19.31
CA CYS A 21 -26.46 14.37 18.16
C CYS A 21 -27.93 14.10 18.47
N SER A 22 -28.24 13.23 19.43
CA SER A 22 -29.62 12.93 19.83
C SER A 22 -30.20 13.96 20.83
N GLN A 23 -29.34 14.61 21.62
CA GLN A 23 -29.71 15.59 22.63
C GLN A 23 -29.57 17.04 22.13
N HIS A 24 -28.95 17.24 20.97
CA HIS A 24 -28.74 18.56 20.40
C HIS A 24 -30.07 19.21 19.99
N VAL A 25 -30.39 20.34 20.63
CA VAL A 25 -31.53 21.19 20.26
C VAL A 25 -30.97 22.42 19.55
N ALA A 26 -31.33 22.61 18.28
CA ALA A 26 -30.88 23.75 17.51
C ALA A 26 -31.34 25.07 18.15
N PRO A 27 -30.50 26.12 18.21
CA PRO A 27 -30.90 27.43 18.71
C PRO A 27 -32.03 28.03 17.84
N ARG A 28 -32.94 28.81 18.47
CA ARG A 28 -34.11 29.40 17.79
C ARG A 28 -33.67 30.18 16.55
N GLY A 29 -34.18 29.78 15.38
CA GLY A 29 -33.89 30.41 14.08
C GLY A 29 -32.89 29.65 13.21
N ALA A 30 -32.19 28.64 13.74
CA ALA A 30 -31.36 27.74 12.95
C ALA A 30 -32.20 26.60 12.35
N LYS A 31 -31.98 26.27 11.07
CA LYS A 31 -32.59 25.07 10.45
C LYS A 31 -32.22 23.84 11.27
N ASP A 32 -33.22 23.08 11.68
CA ASP A 32 -33.06 21.85 12.45
C ASP A 32 -32.18 20.88 11.65
N ARG A 33 -31.00 20.58 12.17
CA ARG A 33 -29.93 19.82 11.51
C ARG A 33 -30.20 18.31 11.61
N LYS A 34 -31.41 17.87 11.28
CA LYS A 34 -31.79 16.44 11.30
C LYS A 34 -30.92 15.58 10.38
N ASP A 35 -30.31 16.19 9.37
CA ASP A 35 -29.44 15.54 8.38
C ASP A 35 -28.07 15.10 8.92
N PHE A 36 -27.69 15.51 10.14
CA PHE A 36 -26.38 15.20 10.73
C PHE A 36 -26.38 13.95 11.62
N LYS A 37 -27.52 13.27 11.76
CA LYS A 37 -27.61 12.04 12.55
C LYS A 37 -27.09 10.86 11.73
N LEU A 38 -25.91 10.37 12.08
CA LEU A 38 -25.34 9.16 11.47
C LEU A 38 -26.16 7.93 11.91
N ALA A 39 -26.75 7.24 10.93
CA ALA A 39 -27.40 5.96 11.14
C ALA A 39 -26.36 4.87 11.41
N PRO A 40 -26.74 3.72 12.03
CA PRO A 40 -25.84 2.58 12.20
C PRO A 40 -25.14 2.14 10.89
N GLN A 41 -25.86 2.25 9.77
CA GLN A 41 -25.31 1.98 8.44
C GLN A 41 -24.13 2.90 8.09
N HIS A 42 -24.24 4.21 8.34
CA HIS A 42 -23.14 5.15 8.04
C HIS A 42 -21.89 4.86 8.88
N TRP A 43 -22.07 4.40 10.12
CA TRP A 43 -20.95 3.98 10.97
C TRP A 43 -20.27 2.73 10.44
N PHE A 44 -21.04 1.75 9.97
CA PHE A 44 -20.52 0.57 9.30
C PHE A 44 -19.72 0.94 8.04
N GLU A 45 -20.26 1.83 7.19
CA GLU A 45 -19.56 2.29 5.99
C GLU A 45 -18.25 3.01 6.31
N LEU A 46 -18.23 3.82 7.37
CA LEU A 46 -17.00 4.46 7.86
C LEU A 46 -15.96 3.44 8.33
N GLU A 47 -16.37 2.35 8.97
CA GLU A 47 -15.47 1.25 9.39
C GLU A 47 -14.87 0.53 8.18
N GLU A 48 -15.66 0.25 7.14
CA GLU A 48 -15.16 -0.37 5.91
C GLU A 48 -14.17 0.55 5.18
N ILE A 49 -14.48 1.86 5.06
CA ILE A 49 -13.57 2.85 4.46
C ILE A 49 -12.28 2.97 5.29
N HIS A 50 -12.40 3.00 6.63
CA HIS A 50 -11.24 3.05 7.52
C HIS A 50 -10.32 1.85 7.32
N THR A 51 -10.90 0.65 7.22
CA THR A 51 -10.16 -0.59 6.96
C THR A 51 -9.43 -0.51 5.62
N ALA A 52 -10.11 -0.11 4.54
CA ALA A 52 -9.49 0.04 3.22
C ALA A 52 -8.36 1.09 3.18
N LEU A 53 -8.43 2.13 4.03
CA LEU A 53 -7.41 3.17 4.12
C LEU A 53 -6.23 2.81 5.02
N HIS A 54 -6.33 1.74 5.80
CA HIS A 54 -5.32 1.38 6.78
C HIS A 54 -3.97 1.04 6.13
N ASP A 55 -3.98 0.21 5.08
CA ASP A 55 -2.76 -0.22 4.39
C ASP A 55 -2.03 0.97 3.75
N PHE A 56 -2.76 1.93 3.20
CA PHE A 56 -2.19 3.19 2.67
C PHE A 56 -1.58 4.04 3.78
N PHE A 57 -2.21 4.08 4.96
CA PHE A 57 -1.68 4.78 6.11
C PHE A 57 -0.36 4.14 6.56
N GLU A 58 -0.33 2.82 6.75
CA GLU A 58 0.88 2.10 7.15
C GLU A 58 2.00 2.24 6.12
N ALA A 59 1.69 2.07 4.83
CA ALA A 59 2.62 2.31 3.73
C ALA A 59 3.21 3.73 3.77
N THR A 60 2.38 4.73 4.04
CA THR A 60 2.86 6.11 4.20
C THR A 60 3.76 6.24 5.44
N MET A 61 3.41 5.63 6.56
CA MET A 61 4.20 5.70 7.80
C MET A 61 5.58 5.06 7.64
N ILE A 62 5.69 3.96 6.89
CA ILE A 62 6.95 3.27 6.59
C ILE A 62 7.85 4.11 5.68
N THR A 63 7.24 4.77 4.69
CA THR A 63 7.97 5.49 3.65
C THR A 63 8.22 6.97 3.96
N GLN A 64 7.52 7.54 4.93
CA GLN A 64 7.75 8.92 5.34
C GLN A 64 8.98 9.02 6.26
N GLY A 65 9.94 9.87 5.90
CA GLY A 65 11.04 10.25 6.77
C GLY A 65 12.39 10.33 6.07
N LYS A 66 13.38 10.88 6.77
CA LYS A 66 14.73 11.08 6.24
C LYS A 66 15.57 9.78 6.11
N ARG A 67 15.05 8.66 6.62
CA ARG A 67 15.74 7.35 6.64
C ARG A 67 15.09 6.31 5.72
N ALA A 68 14.04 6.66 5.01
CA ALA A 68 13.45 5.79 4.01
C ALA A 68 14.35 5.81 2.76
N TYR A 69 14.82 4.63 2.35
CA TYR A 69 15.56 4.46 1.11
C TYR A 69 14.61 4.14 -0.04
N LEU A 70 15.10 4.25 -1.27
CA LEU A 70 14.33 3.91 -2.46
C LEU A 70 13.84 2.45 -2.42
N SER A 71 14.63 1.53 -1.86
CA SER A 71 14.25 0.13 -1.67
C SER A 71 13.07 -0.02 -0.72
N ASP A 72 13.04 0.73 0.39
CA ASP A 72 11.90 0.72 1.32
C ASP A 72 10.62 1.22 0.62
N TRP A 73 10.74 2.25 -0.22
CA TRP A 73 9.61 2.79 -0.98
C TRP A 73 9.03 1.78 -1.97
N LEU A 74 9.90 1.14 -2.76
CA LEU A 74 9.47 0.18 -3.79
C LEU A 74 8.96 -1.12 -3.19
N SER A 75 9.59 -1.63 -2.13
CA SER A 75 9.08 -2.80 -1.41
C SER A 75 7.73 -2.51 -0.76
N THR A 76 7.54 -1.30 -0.22
CA THR A 76 6.24 -0.87 0.31
C THR A 76 5.18 -0.79 -0.78
N LEU A 77 5.51 -0.27 -1.97
CA LEU A 77 4.60 -0.25 -3.11
C LEU A 77 4.22 -1.66 -3.59
N ASN A 78 5.17 -2.59 -3.63
CA ASN A 78 4.90 -3.98 -4.01
C ASN A 78 3.93 -4.65 -3.02
N CYS A 79 4.13 -4.40 -1.72
CA CYS A 79 3.21 -4.85 -0.68
C CYS A 79 1.83 -4.22 -0.86
N LEU A 80 1.77 -2.90 -1.03
CA LEU A 80 0.52 -2.16 -1.19
C LEU A 80 -0.27 -2.61 -2.44
N LEU A 81 0.40 -2.88 -3.57
CA LEU A 81 -0.24 -3.43 -4.76
C LEU A 81 -0.89 -4.78 -4.49
N THR A 82 -0.20 -5.64 -3.74
CA THR A 82 -0.71 -6.95 -3.32
C THR A 82 -1.93 -6.81 -2.40
N GLU A 83 -1.84 -5.93 -1.41
CA GLU A 83 -2.95 -5.72 -0.45
C GLU A 83 -4.17 -5.05 -1.09
N ILE A 84 -3.98 -4.15 -2.05
CA ILE A 84 -5.09 -3.59 -2.83
C ILE A 84 -5.76 -4.69 -3.65
N ASP A 85 -4.99 -5.60 -4.26
CA ASP A 85 -5.55 -6.70 -5.04
C ASP A 85 -6.32 -7.72 -4.18
N ASN A 86 -5.78 -8.04 -3.00
CA ASN A 86 -6.47 -8.82 -1.97
C ASN A 86 -7.77 -8.13 -1.53
N SER A 87 -7.71 -6.82 -1.28
CA SER A 87 -8.87 -6.01 -0.88
C SER A 87 -9.96 -5.99 -1.95
N LYS A 88 -9.59 -5.91 -3.24
CA LYS A 88 -10.54 -6.04 -4.36
C LYS A 88 -11.25 -7.39 -4.36
N CYS A 89 -10.51 -8.48 -4.14
CA CYS A 89 -11.06 -9.83 -4.08
C CYS A 89 -12.05 -9.95 -2.91
N LEU A 90 -11.67 -9.48 -1.71
CA LEU A 90 -12.51 -9.50 -0.52
C LEU A 90 -13.80 -8.68 -0.68
N VAL A 91 -13.69 -7.48 -1.25
CA VAL A 91 -14.85 -6.63 -1.54
C VAL A 91 -15.77 -7.29 -2.56
N SER A 92 -15.22 -7.94 -3.59
CA SER A 92 -15.99 -8.66 -4.61
C SER A 92 -16.71 -9.89 -4.06
N ASP A 93 -16.05 -10.65 -3.18
CA ASP A 93 -16.63 -11.82 -2.52
C ASP A 93 -17.75 -11.44 -1.54
N ASN A 94 -17.53 -10.39 -0.75
CA ASN A 94 -18.54 -9.85 0.17
C ASN A 94 -19.73 -9.27 -0.59
N TYR A 95 -19.51 -8.60 -1.72
CA TYR A 95 -20.56 -8.11 -2.62
C TYR A 95 -21.41 -9.27 -3.17
N GLY A 96 -20.78 -10.36 -3.61
CA GLY A 96 -21.48 -11.54 -4.12
C GLY A 96 -22.39 -12.20 -3.08
N ARG A 97 -21.93 -12.31 -1.82
CA ARG A 97 -22.69 -12.92 -0.71
C ARG A 97 -23.80 -12.02 -0.15
N ARG A 98 -23.67 -10.70 -0.28
CA ARG A 98 -24.64 -9.72 0.27
C ARG A 98 -25.57 -9.09 -0.76
N LYS A 99 -25.60 -9.62 -2.00
CA LYS A 99 -26.44 -9.16 -3.11
C LYS A 99 -27.94 -9.03 -2.78
N GLU A 100 -28.40 -9.64 -1.69
CA GLU A 100 -29.78 -9.59 -1.19
C GLU A 100 -30.09 -8.40 -0.26
N ARG A 101 -29.09 -7.63 0.20
CA ARG A 101 -29.29 -6.47 1.09
C ARG A 101 -29.04 -5.13 0.39
N LYS A 102 -29.75 -4.08 0.82
CA LYS A 102 -29.66 -2.69 0.35
C LYS A 102 -28.29 -2.00 0.58
N GLU A 103 -27.27 -2.72 1.05
CA GLU A 103 -25.89 -2.25 1.29
C GLU A 103 -25.06 -2.10 -0.01
N GLN A 104 -25.75 -1.98 -1.15
CA GLN A 104 -25.20 -2.16 -2.49
C GLN A 104 -24.30 -1.00 -2.94
N PHE A 105 -24.55 0.22 -2.44
CA PHE A 105 -23.83 1.42 -2.87
C PHE A 105 -22.39 1.47 -2.38
N THR A 106 -22.15 1.17 -1.10
CA THR A 106 -20.84 1.32 -0.46
C THR A 106 -19.83 0.32 -1.00
N TYR A 107 -20.22 -0.95 -1.17
CA TYR A 107 -19.34 -1.97 -1.74
C TYR A 107 -19.01 -1.72 -3.22
N HIS A 108 -19.97 -1.23 -4.00
CA HIS A 108 -19.71 -0.83 -5.39
C HIS A 108 -18.73 0.35 -5.46
N TYR A 109 -18.93 1.36 -4.61
CA TYR A 109 -18.03 2.51 -4.54
C TYR A 109 -16.62 2.10 -4.08
N LEU A 110 -16.51 1.29 -3.02
CA LEU A 110 -15.23 0.78 -2.52
C LEU A 110 -14.48 -0.05 -3.56
N LYS A 111 -15.20 -0.89 -4.31
CA LYS A 111 -14.62 -1.65 -5.41
C LYS A 111 -14.02 -0.73 -6.47
N ALA A 112 -14.79 0.25 -6.95
CA ALA A 112 -14.31 1.22 -7.93
C ALA A 112 -13.12 2.04 -7.41
N CYS A 113 -13.13 2.41 -6.12
CA CYS A 113 -12.00 3.05 -5.47
C CYS A 113 -10.76 2.16 -5.41
N ALA A 114 -10.90 0.87 -5.10
CA ALA A 114 -9.79 -0.07 -5.07
C ALA A 114 -9.22 -0.32 -6.48
N GLU A 115 -10.07 -0.39 -7.50
CA GLU A 115 -9.66 -0.42 -8.93
C GLU A 115 -8.83 0.81 -9.30
N ALA A 116 -9.36 2.00 -9.05
CA ALA A 116 -8.65 3.24 -9.33
C ALA A 116 -7.34 3.38 -8.53
N ALA A 117 -7.32 2.96 -7.27
CA ALA A 117 -6.13 3.01 -6.43
C ALA A 117 -5.04 2.06 -6.94
N TRP A 118 -5.42 0.87 -7.37
CA TRP A 118 -4.50 -0.10 -7.97
C TRP A 118 -3.93 0.41 -9.29
N GLU A 119 -4.78 0.93 -10.18
CA GLU A 119 -4.33 1.52 -11.46
C GLU A 119 -3.32 2.65 -11.21
N LYS A 120 -3.56 3.47 -10.20
CA LYS A 120 -2.62 4.52 -9.81
C LYS A 120 -1.33 3.97 -9.23
N CYS A 121 -1.37 2.95 -8.37
CA CYS A 121 -0.16 2.32 -7.86
C CYS A 121 0.63 1.65 -8.99
N GLU A 122 -0.05 1.00 -9.93
CA GLU A 122 0.57 0.37 -11.11
C GLU A 122 1.25 1.41 -12.00
N GLU A 123 0.61 2.56 -12.24
CA GLU A 123 1.18 3.68 -13.00
C GLU A 123 2.52 4.14 -12.40
N TYR A 124 2.63 4.24 -11.07
CA TYR A 124 3.88 4.65 -10.42
C TYR A 124 4.92 3.53 -10.31
N TYR A 125 4.47 2.28 -10.22
CA TYR A 125 5.33 1.12 -10.00
C TYR A 125 5.92 0.52 -11.28
N SER A 126 5.25 0.71 -12.43
CA SER A 126 5.67 0.15 -13.72
C SER A 126 6.14 1.23 -14.70
N ASN A 127 6.75 0.81 -15.81
CA ASN A 127 7.10 1.68 -16.93
C ASN A 127 5.88 2.25 -17.69
N LYS A 128 4.66 2.07 -17.17
CA LYS A 128 3.43 2.68 -17.69
C LYS A 128 3.30 4.18 -17.45
N GLN A 129 4.27 4.82 -16.79
CA GLN A 129 4.30 6.27 -16.63
C GLN A 129 4.25 6.96 -18.00
N LEU A 130 3.39 7.96 -18.14
CA LEU A 130 3.08 8.61 -19.41
C LEU A 130 4.31 9.19 -20.14
N ASN A 131 5.32 9.64 -19.38
CA ASN A 131 6.58 10.14 -19.94
C ASN A 131 7.51 9.00 -20.40
N TRP A 132 7.54 7.89 -19.67
CA TRP A 132 8.35 6.72 -20.03
C TRP A 132 7.77 6.03 -21.27
N GLN A 133 6.46 5.78 -21.30
CA GLN A 133 5.79 5.18 -22.47
C GLN A 133 5.93 6.01 -23.75
N LYS A 134 5.94 7.34 -23.64
CA LYS A 134 6.19 8.21 -24.80
C LYS A 134 7.58 8.02 -25.40
N GLN A 135 8.56 7.67 -24.57
CA GLN A 135 9.95 7.46 -24.99
C GLN A 135 10.23 6.01 -25.36
N TYR A 136 9.59 5.05 -24.66
CA TYR A 136 9.76 3.61 -24.79
C TYR A 136 8.39 2.90 -24.77
N PRO A 137 7.64 2.90 -25.89
CA PRO A 137 6.26 2.41 -25.95
C PRO A 137 6.12 0.88 -25.86
N GLU A 138 7.21 0.13 -26.08
CA GLU A 138 7.22 -1.34 -25.98
C GLU A 138 7.80 -1.87 -24.66
N ASP A 139 8.20 -0.97 -23.74
CA ASP A 139 8.77 -1.33 -22.45
C ASP A 139 7.66 -1.38 -21.38
N TYR A 140 7.27 -2.60 -21.01
CA TYR A 140 6.26 -2.88 -20.00
C TYR A 140 6.88 -3.42 -18.70
N ASP A 141 8.20 -3.42 -18.59
CA ASP A 141 8.90 -3.97 -17.44
C ASP A 141 8.81 -3.03 -16.21
N LEU A 142 9.39 -3.48 -15.10
CA LEU A 142 9.62 -2.62 -13.94
C LEU A 142 10.65 -1.54 -14.27
N PRO A 143 10.55 -0.35 -13.68
CA PRO A 143 11.47 0.74 -13.95
C PRO A 143 12.91 0.38 -13.57
N PRO A 144 13.93 0.88 -14.28
CA PRO A 144 15.33 0.65 -13.91
C PRO A 144 15.67 1.01 -12.47
N ALA A 145 14.97 2.03 -11.93
CA ALA A 145 15.06 2.43 -10.53
C ALA A 145 14.68 1.30 -9.56
N TYR A 146 13.74 0.42 -9.96
CA TYR A 146 13.35 -0.75 -9.18
C TYR A 146 14.51 -1.71 -9.01
N TYR A 147 15.09 -2.15 -10.12
CA TYR A 147 16.22 -3.09 -10.10
C TYR A 147 17.42 -2.50 -9.36
N ALA A 148 17.73 -1.22 -9.58
CA ALA A 148 18.79 -0.53 -8.88
C ALA A 148 18.56 -0.53 -7.35
N ALA A 149 17.35 -0.23 -6.91
CA ALA A 149 17.04 -0.21 -5.48
C ALA A 149 17.19 -1.59 -4.82
N GLN A 150 16.73 -2.65 -5.47
CA GLN A 150 16.83 -4.02 -4.94
C GLN A 150 18.29 -4.49 -4.88
N VAL A 151 19.08 -4.24 -5.92
CA VAL A 151 20.48 -4.69 -6.00
C VAL A 151 21.39 -3.91 -5.06
N LEU A 152 21.13 -2.61 -4.89
CA LEU A 152 21.95 -1.73 -4.06
C LEU A 152 21.67 -1.88 -2.56
N ASP A 153 20.51 -2.42 -2.17
CA ASP A 153 20.18 -2.64 -0.76
C ASP A 153 20.78 -3.96 -0.24
N PRO A 154 21.79 -3.90 0.64
CA PRO A 154 22.45 -5.11 1.14
C PRO A 154 21.52 -6.04 1.92
N ARG A 155 20.39 -5.53 2.44
CA ARG A 155 19.43 -6.28 3.26
C ARG A 155 18.59 -7.24 2.42
N VAL A 156 18.29 -6.87 1.17
CA VAL A 156 17.32 -7.59 0.32
C VAL A 156 17.92 -8.13 -0.97
N LYS A 157 19.07 -7.60 -1.44
CA LYS A 157 19.67 -7.98 -2.73
C LYS A 157 19.81 -9.48 -2.96
N TRP A 158 20.24 -10.23 -1.94
CA TRP A 158 20.49 -11.67 -2.09
C TRP A 158 19.20 -12.47 -2.20
N ALA A 159 18.19 -12.13 -1.39
CA ALA A 159 16.87 -12.75 -1.47
C ALA A 159 16.22 -12.45 -2.82
N TRP A 160 16.35 -11.22 -3.33
CA TRP A 160 15.85 -10.84 -4.64
C TRP A 160 16.51 -11.65 -5.77
N PHE A 161 17.85 -11.77 -5.76
CA PHE A 161 18.56 -12.58 -6.76
C PHE A 161 18.16 -14.06 -6.70
N GLU A 162 17.95 -14.62 -5.51
CA GLU A 162 17.51 -16.00 -5.36
C GLU A 162 16.10 -16.22 -5.95
N GLN A 163 15.17 -15.30 -5.67
CA GLN A 163 13.76 -15.40 -6.07
C GLN A 163 13.51 -15.05 -7.54
N GLU A 164 14.12 -13.99 -8.06
CA GLU A 164 13.82 -13.47 -9.39
C GLU A 164 14.83 -13.92 -10.44
N TRP A 165 16.12 -13.99 -10.08
CA TRP A 165 17.19 -14.27 -11.04
C TRP A 165 17.56 -15.75 -11.13
N VAL A 166 17.71 -16.43 -9.99
CA VAL A 166 18.12 -17.83 -9.90
C VAL A 166 16.95 -18.78 -10.14
N HIS A 167 15.72 -18.38 -9.78
CA HIS A 167 14.50 -19.17 -9.97
C HIS A 167 14.23 -19.53 -11.45
N SER A 168 14.83 -18.83 -12.41
CA SER A 168 14.70 -19.11 -13.84
C SER A 168 15.39 -20.43 -14.31
N ASN A 169 15.68 -21.37 -13.40
CA ASN A 169 16.29 -22.70 -13.63
C ASN A 169 17.56 -22.71 -14.50
N SER A 170 18.28 -21.60 -14.59
CA SER A 170 19.54 -21.53 -15.32
C SER A 170 20.70 -21.93 -14.40
N PRO A 171 21.41 -23.05 -14.68
CA PRO A 171 22.52 -23.49 -13.85
C PRO A 171 23.68 -22.48 -13.84
N GLU A 172 23.86 -21.72 -14.93
CA GLU A 172 24.88 -20.67 -15.03
C GLU A 172 24.59 -19.50 -14.06
N LYS A 173 23.33 -19.07 -13.97
CA LYS A 173 22.92 -18.00 -13.04
C LYS A 173 23.08 -18.43 -11.59
N LYS A 174 22.75 -19.68 -11.26
CA LYS A 174 22.95 -20.24 -9.92
C LYS A 174 24.44 -20.29 -9.55
N ALA A 175 25.29 -20.80 -10.45
CA ALA A 175 26.73 -20.85 -10.23
C ALA A 175 27.36 -19.44 -10.10
N TRP A 176 26.86 -18.46 -10.84
CA TRP A 176 27.27 -17.06 -10.66
C TRP A 176 26.86 -16.51 -9.28
N PHE A 177 25.61 -16.74 -8.86
CA PHE A 177 25.09 -16.26 -7.58
C PHE A 177 25.91 -16.76 -6.39
N GLU A 178 26.21 -18.06 -6.34
CA GLU A 178 27.02 -18.67 -5.29
C GLU A 178 28.45 -18.09 -5.27
N ARG A 179 29.09 -17.94 -6.44
CA ARG A 179 30.43 -17.32 -6.54
C ARG A 179 30.43 -15.86 -6.13
N ALA A 180 29.42 -15.09 -6.52
CA ALA A 180 29.30 -13.69 -6.18
C ALA A 180 29.17 -13.49 -4.66
N GLN A 181 28.37 -14.30 -3.97
CA GLN A 181 28.25 -14.25 -2.51
C GLN A 181 29.59 -14.52 -1.81
N ILE A 182 30.32 -15.54 -2.25
CA ILE A 182 31.65 -15.87 -1.70
C ILE A 182 32.62 -14.72 -1.95
N ALA A 183 32.66 -14.16 -3.16
CA ALA A 183 33.54 -13.06 -3.51
C ALA A 183 33.26 -11.80 -2.67
N VAL A 184 31.98 -11.44 -2.49
CA VAL A 184 31.59 -10.29 -1.66
C VAL A 184 31.95 -10.52 -0.19
N LYS A 185 31.73 -11.73 0.33
CA LYS A 185 32.12 -12.08 1.70
C LYS A 185 33.64 -11.99 1.91
N LYS A 186 34.41 -12.53 0.96
CA LYS A 186 35.87 -12.46 0.98
C LYS A 186 36.37 -11.02 0.96
N LEU A 187 35.81 -10.18 0.09
CA LEU A 187 36.14 -8.75 0.03
C LEU A 187 35.86 -8.05 1.36
N TRP A 188 34.73 -8.35 2.00
CA TRP A 188 34.40 -7.81 3.31
C TRP A 188 35.41 -8.23 4.38
N GLU A 189 35.75 -9.53 4.46
CA GLU A 189 36.69 -10.08 5.44
C GLU A 189 38.12 -9.54 5.25
N GLU A 190 38.56 -9.35 4.01
CA GLU A 190 39.93 -8.93 3.67
C GLU A 190 40.14 -7.40 3.73
N GLU A 191 39.19 -6.62 3.21
CA GLU A 191 39.38 -5.18 3.03
C GLU A 191 38.64 -4.31 4.05
N TYR A 192 37.50 -4.76 4.60
CA TYR A 192 36.63 -3.90 5.39
C TYR A 192 36.56 -4.29 6.87
N GLN A 193 36.61 -5.59 7.17
CA GLN A 193 36.49 -6.10 8.53
C GLN A 193 37.71 -5.70 9.37
N GLY A 194 37.48 -4.86 10.38
CA GLY A 194 38.52 -4.42 11.32
C GLY A 194 39.35 -3.21 10.88
N GLN A 195 39.19 -2.73 9.63
CA GLN A 195 39.85 -1.49 9.18
C GLN A 195 39.11 -0.22 9.65
N TYR A 196 37.80 -0.32 9.87
CA TYR A 196 36.98 0.77 10.39
C TYR A 196 36.50 0.42 11.81
N SER A 197 37.25 0.89 12.81
CA SER A 197 36.75 0.95 14.19
C SER A 197 35.74 2.10 14.27
N ILE A 198 34.51 1.82 14.68
CA ILE A 198 33.54 2.86 15.07
C ILE A 198 33.93 3.39 16.45
#